data_AF-A0A370EEZ6-F1
#
_entry.id   AF-A0A370EEZ6-F1
#
_cell.length_a   1.000
_cell.length_b   1.000
_cell.length_c   1.000
_cell.angle_alpha   90.00
_cell.angle_beta   90.00
_cell.angle_gamma   90.00
#
_symmetry.space_group_name_H-M   'P 1'
#
loop_
_entity.id
_entity.type
_entity.pdbx_description
1 polymer ?
#
loop_
_entity_poly.entity_id
_entity_poly.type
_entity_poly.pdbx_seq_one_letter_code
_entity_poly.pdbx_strand_id
1 'polypeptide(L)'
;MNDESKKIDAKPMNSSFVASYNDKVKINKLFKSVLVEGDTIAFKELKYIFMISEHSADFLYFSTIMAEKYNYEPAFETNYQILNASKEKAMQNLAIYNLIKSYELGNRGNVQKLNKLFPNGIPNSKDCFESNR
;
A
#
# COMPACT_ATOMS: atom_id res chain seq x y z
N MET A 1 46.98 -5.15 25.05
CA MET A 1 45.85 -6.04 25.35
C MET A 1 44.65 -5.49 24.59
N ASN A 2 44.08 -6.32 23.72
CA ASN A 2 43.15 -5.95 22.65
C ASN A 2 41.86 -5.34 23.17
N ASP A 3 41.53 -4.17 22.64
CA ASP A 3 40.18 -3.62 22.65
C ASP A 3 39.44 -4.23 21.45
N GLU A 4 38.79 -5.39 21.67
CA GLU A 4 37.87 -5.98 20.71
C GLU A 4 36.59 -5.13 20.65
N SER A 5 36.68 -4.04 19.88
CA SER A 5 35.50 -3.37 19.34
C SER A 5 34.71 -4.37 18.50
N LYS A 6 33.66 -4.95 19.10
CA LYS A 6 32.64 -5.71 18.38
C LYS A 6 32.05 -4.81 17.30
N LYS A 7 32.48 -5.01 16.06
CA LYS A 7 31.76 -4.54 14.87
C LYS A 7 30.40 -5.21 14.88
N ILE A 8 29.38 -4.48 15.33
CA ILE A 8 28.00 -4.85 15.07
C ILE A 8 27.81 -4.58 13.58
N ASP A 9 27.91 -5.62 12.77
CA ASP A 9 27.56 -5.57 11.35
C ASP A 9 26.06 -5.25 11.26
N ALA A 10 25.72 -3.96 11.27
CA ALA A 10 24.37 -3.48 11.11
C ALA A 10 23.90 -3.86 9.70
N LYS A 11 23.27 -5.04 9.59
CA LYS A 11 22.65 -5.51 8.36
C LYS A 11 21.71 -4.38 7.88
N PRO A 12 21.84 -3.88 6.63
CA PRO A 12 21.01 -2.78 6.17
C PRO A 12 19.53 -3.16 6.31
N MET A 13 18.69 -2.23 6.76
CA MET A 13 17.28 -2.49 7.10
C MET A 13 16.53 -3.28 6.01
N ASN A 14 16.81 -2.99 4.74
CA ASN A 14 16.29 -3.71 3.57
C ASN A 14 16.56 -5.24 3.62
N SER A 15 17.74 -5.66 4.06
CA SER A 15 18.15 -7.06 4.08
C SER A 15 17.38 -7.96 5.07
N SER A 16 16.66 -7.39 6.03
CA SER A 16 15.74 -8.12 6.92
C SER A 16 14.37 -8.33 6.26
N PHE A 17 13.89 -7.33 5.52
CA PHE A 17 12.63 -7.42 4.77
C PHE A 17 12.77 -8.31 3.54
N VAL A 18 13.91 -8.30 2.84
CA VAL A 18 14.22 -9.28 1.78
C VAL A 18 14.25 -10.70 2.33
N ALA A 19 14.82 -10.91 3.52
CA ALA A 19 14.79 -12.22 4.16
C ALA A 19 13.35 -12.65 4.53
N SER A 20 12.54 -11.71 5.04
CA SER A 20 11.13 -11.95 5.35
C SER A 20 10.30 -12.23 4.09
N TYR A 21 10.56 -11.54 2.98
CA TYR A 21 9.90 -11.78 1.70
C TYR A 21 10.20 -13.19 1.17
N ASN A 22 11.44 -13.65 1.32
CA ASN A 22 11.85 -14.99 0.90
C ASN A 22 11.42 -16.11 1.88
N ASP A 23 10.96 -15.77 3.09
CA ASP A 23 10.39 -16.73 4.04
C ASP A 23 8.95 -17.11 3.61
N LYS A 24 8.86 -18.17 2.80
CA LYS A 24 7.60 -18.68 2.27
C LYS A 24 6.60 -19.06 3.36
N VAL A 25 7.07 -19.56 4.51
CA VAL A 25 6.18 -19.98 5.60
C VAL A 25 5.52 -18.75 6.22
N LYS A 26 6.34 -17.73 6.53
CA LYS A 26 5.86 -16.45 7.05
C LYS A 26 4.92 -15.76 6.07
N ILE A 27 5.34 -15.62 4.81
CA ILE A 27 4.55 -14.95 3.77
C ILE A 27 3.21 -15.64 3.53
N ASN A 28 3.19 -16.98 3.42
CA ASN A 28 1.94 -17.71 3.22
C ASN A 28 0.97 -17.56 4.40
N LYS A 29 1.48 -17.49 5.63
CA LYS A 29 0.66 -17.22 6.81
C LYS A 29 0.03 -15.82 6.74
N LEU A 30 0.84 -14.80 6.44
CA LEU A 30 0.36 -13.42 6.29
C LEU A 30 -0.65 -13.30 5.14
N PHE A 31 -0.40 -13.94 4.00
CA PHE A 31 -1.33 -13.98 2.88
C PHE A 31 -2.69 -14.53 3.29
N LYS A 32 -2.73 -15.65 4.01
CA LYS A 32 -4.00 -16.23 4.47
C LYS A 32 -4.75 -15.25 5.36
N SER A 33 -4.09 -14.65 6.36
CA SER A 33 -4.72 -13.69 7.26
C SER A 33 -5.24 -12.44 6.54
N VAL A 34 -4.51 -11.93 5.55
CA VAL A 34 -4.97 -10.78 4.75
C VAL A 34 -6.13 -11.16 3.84
N LEU A 35 -5.99 -12.20 3.03
CA LEU A 35 -6.95 -12.53 1.98
C LEU A 35 -8.25 -13.14 2.52
N VAL A 36 -8.16 -13.97 3.57
CA VAL A 36 -9.30 -14.73 4.11
C VAL A 36 -9.95 -14.02 5.29
N GLU A 37 -9.16 -13.42 6.17
CA GLU A 37 -9.64 -12.90 7.46
C GLU A 37 -9.77 -11.37 7.45
N GLY A 38 -9.17 -10.68 6.49
CA GLY A 38 -9.14 -9.22 6.47
C GLY A 38 -8.26 -8.63 7.59
N ASP A 39 -7.24 -9.36 8.04
CA ASP A 39 -6.39 -8.95 9.16
C ASP A 39 -5.58 -7.70 8.79
N THR A 40 -5.92 -6.59 9.46
CA THR A 40 -5.29 -5.29 9.23
C THR A 40 -3.87 -5.18 9.80
N ILE A 41 -3.51 -5.97 10.82
CA ILE A 41 -2.16 -6.03 11.37
C ILE A 41 -1.27 -6.81 10.39
N ALA A 42 -1.73 -7.97 9.95
CA ALA A 42 -1.04 -8.76 8.91
C ALA A 42 -0.89 -7.95 7.61
N PHE A 43 -1.90 -7.17 7.23
CA PHE A 43 -1.82 -6.28 6.07
C PHE A 43 -0.69 -5.24 6.21
N LYS A 44 -0.58 -4.58 7.37
CA LYS A 44 0.47 -3.59 7.62
C LYS A 44 1.86 -4.24 7.55
N GLU A 45 2.03 -5.40 8.19
CA GLU A 45 3.29 -6.14 8.13
C GLU A 45 3.65 -6.52 6.69
N LEU A 46 2.69 -7.08 5.96
CA LEU A 46 2.88 -7.50 4.57
C LEU A 46 3.21 -6.30 3.67
N LYS A 47 2.54 -5.17 3.87
CA LYS A 47 2.86 -3.91 3.19
C LYS A 47 4.31 -3.52 3.42
N TYR A 48 4.79 -3.51 4.67
CA TYR A 48 6.18 -3.16 4.96
C TYR A 48 7.17 -4.10 4.29
N ILE A 49 6.91 -5.41 4.34
CA ILE A 49 7.77 -6.40 3.68
C ILE A 49 7.88 -6.08 2.20
N PHE A 50 6.77 -6.01 1.48
CA PHE A 50 6.76 -5.84 0.03
C PHE A 50 7.29 -4.46 -0.41
N MET A 51 6.94 -3.39 0.30
CA MET A 51 7.35 -2.04 -0.08
C MET A 51 8.86 -1.82 0.14
N ILE A 52 9.42 -2.34 1.24
CA ILE A 52 10.85 -2.16 1.56
C ILE A 52 11.72 -3.12 0.75
N SER A 53 11.22 -4.32 0.42
CA SER A 53 11.93 -5.28 -0.43
C SER A 53 11.77 -5.02 -1.93
N GLU A 54 11.29 -3.84 -2.35
CA GLU A 54 11.11 -3.45 -3.76
C GLU A 54 10.14 -4.32 -4.58
N HIS A 55 9.19 -4.99 -3.91
CA HIS A 55 8.14 -5.82 -4.50
C HIS A 55 6.76 -5.13 -4.43
N SER A 56 6.71 -3.80 -4.46
CA SER A 56 5.48 -3.03 -4.26
C SER A 56 4.39 -3.33 -5.29
N ALA A 57 4.75 -3.62 -6.53
CA ALA A 57 3.80 -3.98 -7.59
C ALA A 57 3.02 -5.27 -7.26
N ASP A 58 3.71 -6.27 -6.68
CA ASP A 58 3.10 -7.55 -6.30
C ASP A 58 2.13 -7.38 -5.12
N PHE A 59 2.31 -6.32 -4.32
CA PHE A 59 1.43 -6.03 -3.19
C PHE A 59 0.04 -5.51 -3.62
N LEU A 60 -0.09 -5.01 -4.86
CA LEU A 60 -1.34 -4.42 -5.37
C LEU A 60 -2.52 -5.39 -5.28
N TYR A 61 -2.29 -6.69 -5.47
CA TYR A 61 -3.33 -7.71 -5.33
C TYR A 61 -3.91 -7.74 -3.91
N PHE A 62 -3.05 -7.79 -2.89
CA PHE A 62 -3.45 -7.84 -1.49
C PHE A 62 -4.16 -6.57 -1.05
N SER A 63 -3.64 -5.40 -1.45
CA SER A 63 -4.28 -4.12 -1.14
C SER A 63 -5.61 -3.94 -1.88
N THR A 64 -5.75 -4.43 -3.10
CA THR A 64 -7.04 -4.40 -3.81
C THR A 64 -8.08 -5.27 -3.11
N ILE A 65 -7.73 -6.48 -2.68
CA ILE A 65 -8.66 -7.33 -1.93
C ILE A 65 -9.07 -6.66 -0.61
N MET A 66 -8.11 -6.08 0.12
CA MET A 66 -8.42 -5.37 1.37
C MET A 66 -9.31 -4.14 1.17
N ALA A 67 -9.06 -3.39 0.11
CA ALA A 67 -9.86 -2.23 -0.25
C ALA A 67 -11.28 -2.64 -0.64
N GLU A 68 -11.44 -3.54 -1.60
CA GLU A 68 -12.73 -3.85 -2.20
C GLU A 68 -13.58 -4.81 -1.35
N LYS A 69 -12.98 -5.85 -0.75
CA LYS A 69 -13.72 -6.88 0.01
C LYS A 69 -14.00 -6.45 1.45
N TYR A 70 -13.02 -5.83 2.11
CA TYR A 70 -13.12 -5.50 3.53
C TYR A 70 -13.34 -4.00 3.77
N ASN A 71 -13.44 -3.19 2.71
CA ASN A 71 -13.61 -1.74 2.79
C ASN A 71 -12.57 -1.07 3.69
N TYR A 72 -11.34 -1.62 3.69
CA TYR A 72 -10.27 -1.16 4.57
C TYR A 72 -9.61 0.09 3.98
N GLU A 73 -9.93 1.23 4.57
CA GLU A 73 -9.51 2.56 4.13
C GLU A 73 -8.01 2.67 3.77
N PRO A 74 -7.05 2.22 4.62
CA PRO A 74 -5.63 2.32 4.30
C PRO A 74 -5.18 1.49 3.09
N ALA A 75 -5.98 0.51 2.66
CA ALA A 75 -5.69 -0.25 1.47
C ALA A 75 -5.99 0.54 0.19
N PHE A 76 -7.05 1.36 0.17
CA PHE A 76 -7.30 2.30 -0.93
C PHE A 76 -6.15 3.30 -1.07
N GLU A 77 -5.68 3.88 0.03
CA GLU A 77 -4.50 4.74 0.03
C GLU A 77 -3.25 4.01 -0.51
N THR A 78 -3.08 2.73 -0.16
CA THR A 78 -1.95 1.94 -0.63
C THR A 78 -2.05 1.64 -2.13
N ASN A 79 -3.23 1.33 -2.65
CA ASN A 79 -3.47 1.21 -4.09
C ASN A 79 -3.09 2.48 -4.83
N TYR A 80 -3.51 3.65 -4.32
CA TYR A 80 -3.12 4.95 -4.89
C TYR A 80 -1.59 5.09 -4.95
N GLN A 81 -0.88 4.78 -3.87
CA GLN A 81 0.59 4.89 -3.81
C GLN A 81 1.29 4.01 -4.87
N ILE A 82 0.80 2.79 -5.07
CA ILE A 82 1.38 1.85 -6.05
C ILE A 82 1.02 2.27 -7.48
N LEU A 83 -0.25 2.57 -7.75
CA LEU A 83 -0.76 2.88 -9.09
C LEU A 83 -0.28 4.23 -9.62
N ASN A 84 -0.10 5.23 -8.74
CA ASN A 84 0.33 6.57 -9.11
C ASN A 84 1.77 6.61 -9.68
N ALA A 85 2.56 5.55 -9.49
CA ALA A 85 3.87 5.41 -10.11
C ALA A 85 3.79 5.07 -11.62
N SER A 86 2.64 4.61 -12.10
CA SER A 86 2.45 4.26 -13.50
C SER A 86 2.33 5.49 -14.42
N LYS A 87 2.84 5.36 -15.64
CA LYS A 87 2.66 6.35 -16.72
C LYS A 87 1.40 6.11 -17.54
N GLU A 88 0.72 4.98 -17.33
CA GLU A 88 -0.50 4.65 -18.06
C GLU A 88 -1.68 5.45 -17.52
N LYS A 89 -2.39 6.15 -18.41
CA LYS A 89 -3.55 6.98 -18.06
C LYS A 89 -4.62 6.19 -17.29
N ALA A 90 -4.88 4.93 -17.71
CA ALA A 90 -5.85 4.07 -17.03
C ALA A 90 -5.46 3.80 -15.57
N MET A 91 -4.18 3.54 -15.31
CA MET A 91 -3.68 3.31 -13.95
C MET A 91 -3.72 4.60 -13.12
N GLN A 92 -3.42 5.75 -13.71
CA GLN A 92 -3.54 7.05 -13.04
C GLN A 92 -4.99 7.37 -12.66
N ASN A 93 -5.95 7.10 -13.55
CA ASN A 93 -7.37 7.26 -13.25
C ASN A 93 -7.79 6.35 -12.09
N LEU A 94 -7.34 5.10 -12.09
CA LEU A 94 -7.60 4.17 -10.99
C LEU A 94 -6.92 4.61 -9.69
N ALA A 95 -5.73 5.20 -9.75
CA ALA A 95 -5.05 5.77 -8.59
C ALA A 95 -5.89 6.89 -7.97
N ILE A 96 -6.40 7.82 -8.79
CA ILE A 96 -7.25 8.94 -8.34
C ILE A 96 -8.55 8.42 -7.70
N TYR A 97 -9.19 7.42 -8.31
CA TYR A 97 -10.35 6.73 -7.72
C TYR A 97 -10.05 6.24 -6.30
N ASN A 98 -8.94 5.51 -6.14
CA ASN A 98 -8.53 4.96 -4.85
C ASN A 98 -8.21 6.07 -3.82
N LEU A 99 -7.59 7.17 -4.24
CA LEU A 99 -7.31 8.31 -3.37
C LEU A 99 -8.59 8.96 -2.84
N ILE A 100 -9.57 9.20 -3.72
CA ILE A 100 -10.87 9.75 -3.34
C ILE A 100 -11.61 8.76 -2.44
N LYS A 101 -11.60 7.47 -2.77
CA LYS A 101 -12.30 6.44 -1.99
C LYS A 101 -11.77 6.32 -0.57
N SER A 102 -10.44 6.35 -0.41
CA SER A 102 -9.77 6.42 0.89
C SER A 102 -10.27 7.62 1.71
N TYR A 103 -10.40 8.79 1.06
CA TYR A 103 -10.95 9.99 1.68
C TYR A 103 -12.43 9.84 2.07
N GLU A 104 -13.29 9.28 1.22
CA GLU A 104 -14.69 9.03 1.58
C GLU A 104 -14.83 8.17 2.84
N LEU A 105 -13.92 7.21 3.04
CA LEU A 105 -13.89 6.32 4.19
C LEU A 105 -13.27 6.93 5.46
N GLY A 106 -12.85 8.20 5.39
CA GLY A 106 -12.35 8.95 6.55
C GLY A 106 -10.84 9.18 6.55
N ASN A 107 -10.07 8.70 5.57
CA ASN A 107 -8.66 9.03 5.48
C ASN A 107 -8.48 10.52 5.13
N ARG A 108 -7.97 11.31 6.06
CA ARG A 108 -7.68 12.73 5.81
C ARG A 108 -6.20 13.00 5.47
N GLY A 109 -5.36 11.96 5.42
CA GLY A 109 -3.92 12.06 5.19
C GLY A 109 -3.53 12.75 3.89
N ASN A 110 -4.37 12.68 2.85
CA ASN A 110 -4.12 13.30 1.55
C ASN A 110 -5.09 14.46 1.21
N VAL A 111 -5.79 15.04 2.18
CA VAL A 111 -6.78 16.09 1.89
C VAL A 111 -6.20 17.29 1.15
N GLN A 112 -4.97 17.70 1.48
CA GLN A 112 -4.30 18.81 0.79
C GLN A 112 -4.02 18.48 -0.69
N LYS A 113 -3.69 17.22 -1.00
CA LYS A 113 -3.48 16.77 -2.38
C LYS A 113 -4.79 16.74 -3.15
N LEU A 114 -5.86 16.23 -2.54
CA LEU A 114 -7.19 16.23 -3.13
C LEU A 114 -7.69 17.65 -3.42
N ASN A 115 -7.49 18.59 -2.51
CA ASN A 115 -7.86 19.99 -2.73
C ASN A 115 -7.06 20.66 -3.87
N LYS A 116 -5.81 20.22 -4.10
CA LYS A 116 -5.02 20.70 -5.25
C LYS A 116 -5.51 20.11 -6.57
N LEU A 117 -5.90 18.83 -6.56
CA LEU A 117 -6.45 18.15 -7.75
C LEU A 117 -7.86 18.64 -8.08
N PHE A 118 -8.65 18.96 -7.06
CA PHE A 118 -10.07 19.31 -7.16
C PHE A 118 -10.37 20.61 -6.40
N PRO A 119 -9.91 21.77 -6.91
CA PRO A 119 -10.06 23.05 -6.23
C PRO A 119 -11.53 23.49 -6.07
N ASN A 120 -12.43 22.98 -6.90
CA ASN A 120 -13.86 23.31 -6.89
C ASN A 120 -14.71 22.32 -6.08
N GLY A 121 -14.07 21.47 -5.28
CA GLY A 121 -14.72 20.43 -4.49
C GLY A 121 -14.32 19.03 -4.93
N ILE A 122 -14.06 18.17 -3.93
CA ILE A 122 -13.67 16.78 -4.14
C ILE A 122 -14.91 16.00 -4.60
N PRO A 123 -14.92 15.40 -5.80
CA PRO A 123 -16.05 14.60 -6.26
C PRO A 123 -16.13 13.29 -5.49
N ASN A 124 -17.23 12.55 -5.63
CA ASN A 124 -17.28 11.17 -5.17
C ASN A 124 -16.41 10.28 -6.10
N SER A 125 -15.94 9.14 -5.57
CA SER A 125 -15.01 8.28 -6.30
C SER A 125 -15.64 7.68 -7.56
N LYS A 126 -16.93 7.33 -7.54
CA LYS A 126 -17.66 6.75 -8.67
C LYS A 126 -17.80 7.74 -9.83
N ASP A 127 -18.26 8.95 -9.54
CA ASP A 127 -18.43 10.04 -10.52
C ASP A 127 -17.10 10.35 -11.22
N CYS A 128 -16.01 10.33 -10.44
CA CYS A 128 -14.67 10.56 -10.96
C CYS A 128 -14.18 9.42 -11.88
N PHE A 129 -14.53 8.17 -11.57
CA PHE A 129 -14.16 7.03 -12.40
C PHE A 129 -14.96 6.97 -13.72
N GLU A 130 -16.27 7.25 -13.65
CA GLU A 130 -17.15 7.23 -14.82
C GLU A 130 -16.85 8.36 -15.82
N SER A 131 -16.44 9.53 -15.34
CA SER A 131 -16.06 10.67 -16.20
C SER A 131 -14.78 10.45 -17.02
N ASN A 132 -14.01 9.40 -16.70
CA ASN A 132 -12.67 9.14 -17.22
C ASN A 132 -12.59 7.88 -18.09
N ARG A 133 -13.74 7.29 -18.44
CA ARG A 133 -13.88 6.07 -19.23
C ARG A 133 -14.29 6.36 -20.66
#